data_AF-A0A973PM53-F1
#
_entry.id   AF-A0A973PM53-F1
#
_cell.length_a   1.000
_cell.length_b   1.000
_cell.length_c   1.000
_cell.angle_alpha   90.00
_cell.angle_beta   90.00
_cell.angle_gamma   90.00
#
_symmetry.space_group_name_H-M   'P 1'
#
loop_
_entity.id
_entity.type
_entity.pdbx_description
1 polymer ?
#
loop_
_entity_poly.entity_id
_entity_poly.type
_entity_poly.pdbx_seq_one_letter_code
_entity_poly.pdbx_strand_id
1 'polypeptide(L)'
;MATPTTDQKTAPAAFVKPVETVVDKRPAVPARHLPDWIHSKAARARRTARAVGHHPSVVWIGWSARGWWHIARIEHDKMVGDYPQLIRSARAQLAAVKGDVKGENQFNAIIEKRSQQLASKKRKYWITRGLVAAPVAGGGLYGLVECGVWVSALYAIAAITVGAIKGRPRGVDPGKVQVHAEDGDPYPIADARNRTEAAECVRRALASEGIAVKEVEANRRYEWGWEVTVRLAKGKPADIVTKAPDLETPLDLPENGLLCQPVRKSRGQVVLRLVQSDPFAKMPSAPERKPNSRRMRDKQVIAYRMDGQPFDASLLGVHVIVIASSGGGKSVILRDLADTLTACSDVLVGDLDPGGNGLAPLAEALGVRAVGDDNMGQIEAILDQALKITKARPGLFHKLGMKENWEPSPDRPAIVLFIDEYPQLSDR
;
A
#
# COMPACT_ATOMS: atom_id res chain seq x y z
N MET A 1 64.67 47.75 47.51
CA MET A 1 64.07 48.96 46.92
C MET A 1 62.93 48.48 46.04
N ALA A 2 61.71 48.49 46.55
CA ALA A 2 60.73 49.58 46.44
C ALA A 2 60.14 49.70 45.01
N THR A 3 58.92 49.14 44.89
CA THR A 3 57.89 49.22 43.83
C THR A 3 57.40 50.69 43.61
N PRO A 4 56.56 51.05 42.59
CA PRO A 4 55.34 50.32 42.20
C PRO A 4 54.78 50.42 40.74
N THR A 5 53.85 49.48 40.50
CA THR A 5 52.57 49.55 39.75
C THR A 5 52.51 49.87 38.26
N THR A 6 51.99 48.91 37.48
CA THR A 6 50.74 49.09 36.73
C THR A 6 49.89 47.81 36.79
N ASP A 7 48.67 47.98 37.30
CA ASP A 7 47.55 47.04 37.37
C ASP A 7 47.01 46.66 35.98
N GLN A 8 46.86 45.38 35.68
CA GLN A 8 45.76 44.89 34.84
C GLN A 8 45.12 43.66 35.49
N LYS A 9 43.99 43.92 36.17
CA LYS A 9 43.08 42.92 36.74
C LYS A 9 42.46 42.09 35.63
N THR A 10 42.82 40.81 35.58
CA THR A 10 42.03 39.77 34.91
C THR A 10 40.82 39.46 35.79
N ALA A 11 39.62 39.75 35.29
CA ALA A 11 38.38 39.36 35.95
C ALA A 11 38.23 37.82 35.88
N PRO A 12 37.80 37.14 36.96
CA PRO A 12 37.43 35.74 36.88
C PRO A 12 36.15 35.63 36.05
N ALA A 13 36.19 34.85 34.97
CA ALA A 13 34.99 34.44 34.25
C ALA A 13 34.11 33.66 35.23
N ALA A 14 33.03 34.30 35.69
CA ALA A 14 32.04 33.69 36.55
C ALA A 14 31.41 32.51 35.80
N PHE A 15 31.43 31.33 36.43
CA PHE A 15 30.59 30.21 36.04
C PHE A 15 29.12 30.66 36.11
N VAL A 16 28.53 30.90 34.94
CA VAL A 16 27.09 31.07 34.81
C VAL A 16 26.47 29.71 35.13
N LYS A 17 25.75 29.64 36.26
CA LYS A 17 24.92 28.47 36.59
C LYS A 17 23.98 28.18 35.41
N PRO A 18 23.75 26.90 35.05
CA PRO A 18 22.75 26.58 34.06
C PRO A 18 21.42 27.14 34.53
N VAL A 19 20.86 28.05 33.74
CA VAL A 19 19.46 28.47 33.89
C VAL A 19 18.64 27.21 33.74
N GLU A 20 17.98 26.78 34.82
CA GLU A 20 16.90 25.81 34.73
C GLU A 20 15.94 26.32 33.66
N THR A 21 15.83 25.56 32.57
CA THR A 21 14.71 25.70 31.66
C THR A 21 13.47 25.27 32.43
N VAL A 22 12.87 26.25 33.10
CA VAL A 22 11.48 26.20 33.54
C VAL A 22 10.68 25.96 32.27
N VAL A 23 10.29 24.70 32.07
CA VAL A 23 9.21 24.34 31.17
C VAL A 23 7.98 25.03 31.73
N ASP A 24 7.69 26.19 31.17
CA ASP A 24 6.46 26.92 31.43
C ASP A 24 5.31 26.02 30.97
N LYS A 25 4.75 25.27 31.92
CA LYS A 25 3.50 24.53 31.76
C LYS A 25 2.41 25.57 31.61
N ARG A 26 2.25 26.09 30.39
CA ARG A 26 1.05 26.85 30.03
C ARG A 26 -0.14 25.95 30.39
N PRO A 27 -1.06 26.40 31.26
CA PRO A 27 -2.30 25.66 31.46
C PRO A 27 -2.96 25.51 30.09
N ALA A 28 -3.45 24.31 29.79
CA ALA A 28 -4.27 24.07 28.62
C ALA A 28 -5.35 25.15 28.57
N VAL A 29 -5.35 25.97 27.52
CA VAL A 29 -6.38 26.98 27.31
C VAL A 29 -7.71 26.23 27.37
N PRO A 30 -8.60 26.49 28.34
CA PRO A 30 -9.93 25.88 28.33
C PRO A 30 -10.57 26.30 27.01
N ALA A 31 -11.04 25.31 26.24
CA ALA A 31 -11.75 25.55 25.00
C ALA A 31 -12.81 26.63 25.27
N ARG A 32 -12.63 27.81 24.67
CA ARG A 32 -13.56 28.94 24.83
C ARG A 32 -14.95 28.43 24.50
N HIS A 33 -15.81 28.31 25.50
CA HIS A 33 -17.22 28.06 25.30
C HIS A 33 -17.79 29.35 24.69
N LEU A 34 -17.82 29.40 23.36
CA LEU A 34 -18.49 30.48 22.65
C LEU A 34 -20.01 30.35 22.94
N PRO A 35 -20.69 31.43 23.34
CA PRO A 35 -22.13 31.41 23.56
C PRO A 35 -22.91 30.94 22.32
N ASP A 36 -24.00 30.20 22.52
CA ASP A 36 -24.80 29.54 21.46
C ASP A 36 -25.34 30.50 20.36
N TRP A 37 -25.38 31.80 20.64
CA TRP A 37 -25.84 32.81 19.70
C TRP A 37 -24.82 33.13 18.58
N ILE A 38 -23.54 32.74 18.73
CA ILE A 38 -22.47 32.98 17.75
C ILE A 38 -22.53 31.98 16.58
N HIS A 39 -23.25 30.87 16.73
CA HIS A 39 -23.34 29.86 15.68
C HIS A 39 -24.41 30.23 14.64
N SER A 40 -23.98 30.40 13.38
CA SER A 40 -24.86 30.55 12.22
C SER A 40 -25.84 29.37 12.11
N LYS A 41 -27.02 29.58 11.50
CA LYS A 41 -28.04 28.52 11.31
C LYS A 41 -27.45 27.26 10.65
N ALA A 42 -26.46 27.41 9.76
CA ALA A 42 -25.75 26.30 9.12
C ALA A 42 -24.86 25.50 10.09
N ALA A 43 -24.20 26.17 11.04
CA ALA A 43 -23.39 25.49 12.07
C ALA A 43 -24.27 24.71 13.06
N ARG A 44 -25.45 25.26 13.40
CA ARG A 44 -26.47 24.53 14.19
C ARG A 44 -26.97 23.31 13.44
N ALA A 45 -27.36 23.44 12.17
CA ALA A 45 -27.80 22.31 11.35
C ALA A 45 -26.76 21.17 11.25
N ARG A 46 -25.46 21.49 11.11
CA ARG A 46 -24.38 20.48 11.09
C ARG A 46 -24.16 19.79 12.43
N ARG A 47 -24.35 20.49 13.56
CA ARG A 47 -24.30 19.90 14.90
C ARG A 47 -25.51 18.99 15.15
N THR A 48 -26.70 19.44 14.78
CA THR A 48 -27.92 18.62 14.86
C THR A 48 -27.79 17.39 13.98
N ALA A 49 -27.26 17.50 12.76
CA ALA A 49 -27.00 16.34 11.89
C ALA A 49 -26.00 15.33 12.51
N ARG A 50 -24.95 15.80 13.21
CA ARG A 50 -24.04 14.91 13.95
C ARG A 50 -24.69 14.28 15.18
N ALA A 51 -25.47 15.04 15.95
CA ALA A 51 -26.18 14.54 17.13
C ALA A 51 -27.26 13.51 16.74
N VAL A 52 -27.99 13.77 15.65
CA VAL A 52 -29.00 12.87 15.06
C VAL A 52 -28.33 11.61 14.47
N GLY A 53 -27.13 11.72 13.90
CA GLY A 53 -26.34 10.58 13.44
C GLY A 53 -25.88 9.60 14.53
N HIS A 54 -25.91 10.01 15.81
CA HIS A 54 -25.59 9.17 16.96
C HIS A 54 -26.82 8.70 17.75
N HIS A 55 -28.04 9.10 17.34
CA HIS A 55 -29.25 8.57 17.96
C HIS A 55 -29.48 7.14 17.46
N PRO A 56 -29.68 6.14 18.34
CA PRO A 56 -29.76 4.73 17.95
C PRO A 56 -30.79 4.51 16.83
N SER A 57 -31.97 5.15 16.91
CA SER A 57 -33.04 5.04 15.91
C SER A 57 -32.65 5.45 14.48
N VAL A 58 -31.76 6.43 14.29
CA VAL A 58 -31.33 6.90 12.96
C VAL A 58 -30.32 5.93 12.33
N VAL A 59 -29.49 5.31 13.17
CA VAL A 59 -28.57 4.25 12.76
C VAL A 59 -29.35 3.02 12.26
N TRP A 60 -30.46 2.66 12.93
CA TRP A 60 -31.33 1.56 12.51
C TRP A 60 -31.99 1.80 11.14
N ILE A 61 -32.45 3.02 10.86
CA ILE A 61 -33.06 3.36 9.55
C ILE A 61 -32.00 3.29 8.43
N GLY A 62 -30.80 3.83 8.68
CA GLY A 62 -29.69 3.77 7.71
C GLY A 62 -29.17 2.35 7.45
N TRP A 63 -29.20 1.46 8.45
CA TRP A 63 -28.93 0.03 8.26
C TRP A 63 -30.08 -0.67 7.55
N SER A 64 -31.33 -0.32 7.86
CA SER A 64 -32.51 -0.89 7.20
C SER A 64 -32.51 -0.63 5.70
N ALA A 65 -32.31 0.62 5.29
CA ALA A 65 -32.23 0.98 3.88
C ALA A 65 -31.12 0.22 3.15
N ARG A 66 -29.94 0.08 3.77
CA ARG A 66 -28.83 -0.71 3.22
C ARG A 66 -29.14 -2.20 3.11
N GLY A 67 -29.78 -2.78 4.12
CA GLY A 67 -30.16 -4.20 4.12
C GLY A 67 -31.19 -4.50 3.02
N TRP A 68 -32.20 -3.65 2.88
CA TRP A 68 -33.19 -3.77 1.81
C TRP A 68 -32.59 -3.58 0.42
N TRP A 69 -31.64 -2.64 0.26
CA TRP A 69 -30.90 -2.50 -1.00
C TRP A 69 -30.06 -3.74 -1.34
N HIS A 70 -29.42 -4.35 -0.35
CA HIS A 70 -28.66 -5.59 -0.53
C HIS A 70 -29.55 -6.78 -0.91
N ILE A 71 -30.71 -6.94 -0.25
CA ILE A 71 -31.71 -7.96 -0.61
C ILE A 71 -32.23 -7.72 -2.03
N ALA A 72 -32.58 -6.47 -2.36
CA ALA A 72 -33.04 -6.12 -3.70
C ALA A 72 -32.00 -6.44 -4.77
N ARG A 73 -30.71 -6.21 -4.47
CA ARG A 73 -29.60 -6.56 -5.37
C ARG A 73 -29.45 -8.07 -5.56
N ILE A 74 -29.46 -8.85 -4.49
CA ILE A 74 -29.39 -10.32 -4.57
C ILE A 74 -30.56 -10.88 -5.38
N GLU A 75 -31.77 -10.37 -5.13
CA GLU A 75 -32.96 -10.83 -5.86
C GLU A 75 -32.95 -10.35 -7.32
N HIS A 76 -32.40 -9.17 -7.61
CA HIS A 76 -32.14 -8.72 -8.97
C HIS A 76 -31.12 -9.62 -9.67
N ASP A 77 -30.04 -10.00 -9.00
CA ASP A 77 -28.99 -10.85 -9.56
C ASP A 77 -29.51 -12.28 -9.81
N LYS A 78 -30.39 -12.81 -8.95
CA LYS A 78 -31.10 -14.08 -9.20
C LYS A 78 -32.06 -14.00 -10.38
N MET A 79 -32.80 -12.89 -10.51
CA MET A 79 -33.73 -12.64 -11.62
C MET A 79 -32.99 -12.59 -12.96
N VAL A 80 -31.84 -11.91 -12.99
CA VAL A 80 -31.09 -11.64 -14.22
C VAL A 80 -30.10 -12.75 -14.54
N GLY A 81 -29.45 -13.35 -13.54
CA GLY A 81 -28.37 -14.34 -13.70
C GLY A 81 -27.23 -13.85 -14.59
N ASP A 82 -26.54 -14.78 -15.24
CA ASP A 82 -25.38 -14.49 -16.11
C ASP A 82 -25.77 -14.06 -17.53
N TYR A 83 -27.07 -13.98 -17.83
CA TYR A 83 -27.57 -13.64 -19.16
C TYR A 83 -27.03 -12.32 -19.73
N PRO A 84 -26.86 -11.22 -18.97
CA PRO A 84 -26.24 -10.01 -19.50
C PRO A 84 -24.80 -10.21 -19.94
N GLN A 85 -24.02 -11.02 -19.21
CA GLN A 85 -22.64 -11.33 -19.57
C GLN A 85 -22.60 -12.20 -20.82
N LEU A 86 -23.46 -13.21 -20.89
CA LEU A 86 -23.62 -14.07 -22.08
C LEU A 86 -24.08 -13.26 -23.32
N ILE A 87 -24.95 -12.26 -23.15
CA ILE A 87 -25.36 -11.39 -24.28
C ILE A 87 -24.21 -10.47 -24.68
N ARG A 88 -23.44 -9.93 -23.72
CA ARG A 88 -22.25 -9.10 -24.02
C ARG A 88 -21.17 -9.89 -24.73
N SER A 89 -20.86 -11.11 -24.30
CA SER A 89 -19.86 -11.96 -24.95
C SER A 89 -20.29 -12.35 -26.37
N ALA A 90 -21.57 -12.69 -26.57
CA ALA A 90 -22.10 -12.95 -27.91
C ALA A 90 -22.05 -11.71 -28.83
N ARG A 91 -22.28 -10.50 -28.30
CA ARG A 91 -22.13 -9.25 -29.06
C ARG A 91 -20.68 -8.93 -29.40
N ALA A 92 -19.76 -9.21 -28.49
CA ALA A 92 -18.33 -9.06 -28.75
C ALA A 92 -17.86 -10.03 -29.85
N GLN A 93 -18.33 -11.27 -29.82
CA GLN A 93 -18.06 -12.26 -30.88
C GLN A 93 -18.69 -11.86 -32.22
N LEU A 94 -19.92 -11.33 -32.21
CA LEU A 94 -20.55 -10.78 -33.42
C LEU A 94 -19.71 -9.64 -34.03
N ALA A 95 -19.16 -8.76 -33.19
CA ALA A 95 -18.30 -7.68 -33.65
C ALA A 95 -16.98 -8.19 -34.26
N ALA A 96 -16.44 -9.30 -33.76
CA ALA A 96 -15.23 -9.93 -34.27
C ALA A 96 -15.43 -10.65 -35.61
N VAL A 97 -16.64 -11.10 -35.91
CA VAL A 97 -16.97 -11.87 -37.14
C VAL A 97 -17.68 -11.01 -38.20
N LYS A 98 -17.58 -9.68 -38.04
CA LYS A 98 -18.20 -8.72 -38.95
C LYS A 98 -17.67 -8.88 -40.38
N GLY A 99 -18.56 -9.16 -41.33
CA GLY A 99 -18.24 -9.42 -42.73
C GLY A 99 -18.38 -10.89 -43.18
N ASP A 100 -18.46 -11.85 -42.25
CA ASP A 100 -18.86 -13.23 -42.57
C ASP A 100 -20.36 -13.41 -42.31
N VAL A 101 -21.14 -13.46 -43.39
CA VAL A 101 -22.61 -13.58 -43.38
C VAL A 101 -23.06 -14.82 -42.59
N LYS A 102 -22.31 -15.93 -42.61
CA LYS A 102 -22.68 -17.14 -41.87
C LYS A 102 -22.47 -16.97 -40.36
N GLY A 103 -21.31 -16.45 -39.96
CA GLY A 103 -21.00 -16.17 -38.56
C GLY A 103 -21.92 -15.11 -37.95
N GLU A 104 -22.24 -14.05 -38.70
CA GLU A 104 -23.17 -13.01 -38.24
C GLU A 104 -24.56 -13.56 -37.95
N ASN A 105 -25.10 -14.38 -38.85
CA ASN A 105 -26.41 -15.03 -38.66
C ASN A 105 -26.41 -15.96 -37.42
N GLN A 106 -25.32 -16.71 -37.21
CA GLN A 106 -25.18 -17.58 -36.05
C GLN A 106 -25.17 -16.81 -34.73
N PHE A 107 -24.38 -15.74 -34.62
CA PHE A 107 -24.30 -14.95 -33.38
C PHE A 107 -25.56 -14.13 -33.13
N ASN A 108 -26.22 -13.62 -34.17
CA ASN A 108 -27.52 -12.95 -34.05
C ASN A 108 -28.59 -13.90 -33.48
N ALA A 109 -28.65 -15.15 -33.97
CA ALA A 109 -29.55 -16.17 -33.44
C ALA A 109 -29.25 -16.51 -31.97
N ILE A 110 -27.98 -16.55 -31.57
CA ILE A 110 -27.56 -16.77 -30.17
C ILE A 110 -28.00 -15.59 -29.28
N ILE A 111 -27.82 -14.35 -29.74
CA ILE A 111 -28.24 -13.14 -29.00
C ILE A 111 -29.76 -13.13 -28.81
N GLU A 112 -30.51 -13.43 -29.87
CA GLU A 112 -31.97 -13.47 -29.83
C GLU A 112 -32.47 -14.55 -28.86
N LYS A 113 -31.94 -15.78 -28.98
CA LYS A 113 -32.26 -16.89 -28.07
C LYS A 113 -31.96 -16.54 -26.61
N ARG A 114 -30.79 -15.95 -26.32
CA ARG A 114 -30.41 -15.54 -24.96
C ARG A 114 -31.29 -14.41 -24.42
N SER A 115 -31.71 -13.48 -25.28
CA SER A 115 -32.63 -12.40 -24.93
C SER A 115 -34.02 -12.91 -24.60
N GLN A 116 -34.55 -13.85 -25.40
CA GLN A 116 -35.82 -14.53 -25.12
C GLN A 116 -35.76 -15.36 -23.84
N GLN A 117 -34.65 -16.07 -23.59
CA GLN A 117 -34.45 -16.81 -22.34
C GLN A 117 -34.43 -15.88 -21.12
N LEU A 118 -33.73 -14.73 -21.19
CA LEU A 118 -33.76 -13.71 -20.14
C LEU A 118 -35.18 -13.18 -19.91
N ALA A 119 -35.93 -12.88 -20.97
CA ALA A 119 -37.32 -12.44 -20.87
C ALA A 119 -38.21 -13.50 -20.21
N SER A 120 -38.06 -14.76 -20.60
CA SER A 120 -38.80 -15.89 -20.01
C SER A 120 -38.45 -16.11 -18.54
N LYS A 121 -37.17 -15.98 -18.17
CA LYS A 121 -36.69 -16.11 -16.79
C LYS A 121 -37.19 -14.96 -15.93
N LYS A 122 -37.13 -13.72 -16.43
CA LYS A 122 -37.76 -12.56 -15.78
C LYS A 122 -39.24 -12.80 -15.56
N ARG A 123 -39.98 -13.28 -16.57
CA ARG A 123 -41.41 -13.57 -16.46
C ARG A 123 -41.71 -14.65 -15.44
N LYS A 124 -41.01 -15.80 -15.49
CA LYS A 124 -41.15 -16.89 -14.50
C LYS A 124 -40.81 -16.38 -13.10
N TYR A 125 -39.72 -15.65 -12.95
CA TYR A 125 -39.30 -15.08 -11.68
C TYR A 125 -40.35 -14.11 -11.11
N TRP A 126 -40.89 -13.20 -11.93
CA TRP A 126 -41.98 -12.30 -11.54
C TRP A 126 -43.27 -13.03 -11.19
N ILE A 127 -43.61 -14.13 -11.87
CA ILE A 127 -44.78 -14.94 -11.51
C ILE A 127 -44.55 -15.65 -10.17
N THR A 128 -43.41 -16.32 -9.99
CA THR A 128 -43.11 -17.09 -8.79
C THR A 128 -42.88 -16.22 -7.56
N ARG A 129 -42.26 -15.04 -7.73
CA ARG A 129 -41.93 -14.12 -6.63
C ARG A 129 -42.92 -12.97 -6.48
N GLY A 130 -43.59 -12.52 -7.53
CA GLY A 130 -44.64 -11.49 -7.43
C GLY A 130 -45.81 -11.93 -6.55
N LEU A 131 -46.11 -13.23 -6.53
CA LEU A 131 -47.08 -13.85 -5.62
C LEU A 131 -46.63 -13.85 -4.15
N VAL A 132 -45.32 -13.74 -3.89
CA VAL A 132 -44.70 -13.77 -2.53
C VAL A 132 -44.25 -12.37 -2.07
N ALA A 133 -43.97 -11.45 -2.99
CA ALA A 133 -43.47 -10.10 -2.71
C ALA A 133 -44.57 -9.04 -2.56
N ALA A 134 -45.76 -9.27 -3.15
CA ALA A 134 -46.89 -8.36 -3.00
C ALA A 134 -47.28 -8.08 -1.53
N PRO A 135 -47.24 -9.04 -0.59
CA PRO A 135 -47.50 -8.77 0.83
C PRO A 135 -46.37 -7.99 1.52
N VAL A 136 -45.12 -8.12 1.07
CA VAL A 136 -43.94 -7.55 1.77
C VAL A 136 -43.67 -6.10 1.35
N ALA A 137 -43.89 -5.74 0.08
CA ALA A 137 -43.86 -4.35 -0.36
C ALA A 137 -45.19 -3.62 -0.13
N GLY A 138 -46.32 -4.37 -0.11
CA GLY A 138 -47.67 -3.85 0.12
C GLY A 138 -48.08 -3.77 1.60
N GLY A 139 -47.27 -4.24 2.54
CA GLY A 139 -47.58 -4.27 3.98
C GLY A 139 -47.86 -2.89 4.60
N GLY A 140 -47.44 -1.79 3.95
CA GLY A 140 -47.79 -0.43 4.35
C GLY A 140 -49.20 0.03 3.90
N LEU A 141 -49.77 -0.59 2.87
CA LEU A 141 -51.08 -0.22 2.31
C LEU A 141 -52.17 -1.26 2.62
N TYR A 142 -51.85 -2.55 2.70
CA TYR A 142 -52.82 -3.61 3.02
C TYR A 142 -53.21 -3.63 4.50
N GLY A 143 -52.28 -3.25 5.39
CA GLY A 143 -52.55 -3.16 6.83
C GLY A 143 -53.53 -2.05 7.24
N LEU A 144 -53.69 -1.02 6.39
CA LEU A 144 -54.63 0.07 6.62
C LEU A 144 -56.08 -0.28 6.28
N VAL A 145 -56.33 -1.34 5.49
CA VAL A 145 -57.68 -1.66 4.99
C VAL A 145 -58.36 -2.76 5.80
N GLU A 146 -57.64 -3.74 6.38
CA GLU A 146 -58.29 -4.86 7.09
C GLU A 146 -57.65 -5.29 8.44
N CYS A 147 -56.39 -4.96 8.74
CA CYS A 147 -55.67 -5.63 9.84
C CYS A 147 -55.46 -4.78 11.13
N GLY A 148 -56.01 -3.57 11.20
CA GLY A 148 -55.85 -2.71 12.37
C GLY A 148 -54.43 -2.13 12.53
N VAL A 149 -54.36 -0.98 13.18
CA VAL A 149 -53.13 -0.17 13.31
C VAL A 149 -51.98 -0.96 13.96
N TRP A 150 -52.30 -1.87 14.89
CA TRP A 150 -51.31 -2.64 15.63
C TRP A 150 -50.60 -3.70 14.80
N VAL A 151 -51.32 -4.41 13.91
CA VAL A 151 -50.70 -5.40 13.02
C VAL A 151 -49.79 -4.71 12.01
N SER A 152 -50.23 -3.57 11.47
CA SER A 152 -49.42 -2.72 10.59
C SER A 152 -48.13 -2.25 11.26
N ALA A 153 -48.21 -1.83 12.53
CA ALA A 153 -47.04 -1.42 13.31
C ALA A 153 -46.05 -2.58 13.52
N LEU A 154 -46.54 -3.79 13.83
CA LEU A 154 -45.69 -4.98 13.99
C LEU A 154 -44.97 -5.36 12.68
N TYR A 155 -45.65 -5.28 11.54
CA TYR A 155 -45.03 -5.52 10.23
C TYR A 155 -43.95 -4.48 9.90
N ALA A 156 -44.22 -3.20 10.18
CA ALA A 156 -43.23 -2.14 9.99
C ALA A 156 -41.99 -2.35 10.87
N ILE A 157 -42.18 -2.71 12.14
CA ILE A 157 -41.07 -3.02 13.07
C ILE A 157 -40.30 -4.24 12.59
N ALA A 158 -40.97 -5.30 12.15
CA ALA A 158 -40.32 -6.50 11.62
C ALA A 158 -39.50 -6.18 10.35
N ALA A 159 -40.03 -5.39 9.42
CA ALA A 159 -39.34 -4.98 8.20
C ALA A 159 -38.11 -4.11 8.47
N ILE A 160 -38.20 -3.17 9.42
CA ILE A 160 -37.06 -2.37 9.89
C ILE A 160 -36.03 -3.27 10.57
N THR A 161 -36.46 -4.19 11.42
CA THR A 161 -35.55 -5.11 12.14
C THR A 161 -34.80 -6.03 11.18
N VAL A 162 -35.48 -6.63 10.20
CA VAL A 162 -34.85 -7.49 9.18
C VAL A 162 -33.88 -6.69 8.32
N GLY A 163 -34.29 -5.50 7.86
CA GLY A 163 -33.42 -4.60 7.12
C GLY A 163 -32.18 -4.25 7.92
N ALA A 164 -32.32 -3.89 9.20
CA ALA A 164 -31.21 -3.49 10.03
C ALA A 164 -30.26 -4.66 10.35
N ILE A 165 -30.77 -5.87 10.60
CA ILE A 165 -29.95 -7.08 10.81
C ILE A 165 -29.13 -7.39 9.55
N LYS A 166 -29.72 -7.24 8.37
CA LYS A 166 -29.06 -7.53 7.09
C LYS A 166 -28.15 -6.41 6.59
N GLY A 167 -28.41 -5.16 6.99
CA GLY A 167 -27.63 -3.99 6.60
C GLY A 167 -26.66 -3.46 7.66
N ARG A 168 -26.64 -4.08 8.85
CA ARG A 168 -25.59 -3.85 9.84
C ARG A 168 -24.25 -4.17 9.18
N PRO A 169 -23.25 -3.27 9.24
CA PRO A 169 -21.91 -3.59 8.77
C PRO A 169 -21.44 -4.80 9.56
N ARG A 170 -21.46 -5.98 8.92
CA ARG A 170 -20.79 -7.15 9.46
C ARG A 170 -19.33 -6.74 9.58
N GLY A 171 -18.74 -7.00 10.75
CA GLY A 171 -17.29 -6.87 10.91
C GLY A 171 -16.65 -7.54 9.70
N VAL A 172 -15.74 -6.82 9.04
CA VAL A 172 -15.08 -7.20 7.79
C VAL A 172 -14.86 -8.71 7.81
N ASP A 173 -15.66 -9.43 7.03
CA ASP A 173 -15.41 -10.84 6.82
C ASP A 173 -13.99 -10.88 6.23
N PRO A 174 -13.01 -11.51 6.90
CA PRO A 174 -11.61 -11.38 6.52
C PRO A 174 -11.30 -11.92 5.11
N GLY A 175 -12.30 -12.38 4.35
CA GLY A 175 -12.11 -13.00 3.04
C GLY A 175 -11.46 -14.36 3.20
N LYS A 176 -11.72 -15.03 4.34
CA LYS A 176 -11.18 -16.35 4.64
C LYS A 176 -12.08 -17.38 3.97
N VAL A 177 -11.57 -18.00 2.92
CA VAL A 177 -12.22 -19.16 2.31
C VAL A 177 -11.58 -20.41 2.91
N GLN A 178 -12.37 -21.15 3.69
CA GLN A 178 -12.00 -22.50 4.09
C GLN A 178 -12.27 -23.44 2.93
N VAL A 179 -11.31 -24.32 2.63
CA VAL A 179 -11.34 -25.16 1.42
C VAL A 179 -12.46 -26.21 1.56
N HIS A 180 -13.48 -26.10 0.72
CA HIS A 180 -14.47 -27.15 0.44
C HIS A 180 -14.25 -27.66 -1.00
N ALA A 181 -14.39 -28.97 -1.22
CA ALA A 181 -13.83 -29.73 -2.35
C ALA A 181 -14.50 -29.54 -3.73
N GLU A 182 -15.23 -28.44 -3.97
CA GLU A 182 -15.80 -28.17 -5.31
C GLU A 182 -14.88 -27.22 -6.09
N ASP A 183 -14.08 -27.81 -6.97
CA ASP A 183 -13.14 -27.10 -7.84
C ASP A 183 -13.83 -26.67 -9.14
N GLY A 184 -13.96 -25.35 -9.32
CA GLY A 184 -14.23 -24.75 -10.62
C GLY A 184 -12.96 -24.17 -11.21
N ASP A 185 -12.96 -23.91 -12.51
CA ASP A 185 -11.80 -23.35 -13.21
C ASP A 185 -11.37 -22.00 -12.61
N PRO A 186 -10.05 -21.68 -12.63
CA PRO A 186 -9.54 -20.35 -12.33
C PRO A 186 -10.14 -19.30 -13.26
N TYR A 187 -10.20 -18.06 -12.79
CA TYR A 187 -10.68 -16.93 -13.56
C TYR A 187 -9.80 -15.70 -13.28
N PRO A 188 -9.76 -14.70 -14.18
CA PRO A 188 -8.93 -13.51 -14.02
C PRO A 188 -9.13 -12.81 -12.68
N ILE A 189 -8.05 -12.42 -12.01
CA ILE A 189 -8.13 -11.71 -10.72
C ILE A 189 -8.81 -10.34 -10.85
N ALA A 190 -8.81 -9.75 -12.05
CA ALA A 190 -9.53 -8.52 -12.37
C ALA A 190 -11.06 -8.64 -12.15
N ASP A 191 -11.63 -9.83 -12.29
CA ASP A 191 -13.05 -10.07 -12.10
C ASP A 191 -13.45 -10.13 -10.62
N ALA A 192 -12.50 -10.29 -9.71
CA ALA A 192 -12.75 -10.29 -8.27
C ALA A 192 -13.16 -8.90 -7.75
N ARG A 193 -14.38 -8.80 -7.23
CA ARG A 193 -14.96 -7.55 -6.72
C ARG A 193 -14.83 -7.42 -5.21
N ASN A 194 -14.65 -8.53 -4.50
CA ASN A 194 -14.51 -8.57 -3.05
C ASN A 194 -13.40 -9.52 -2.60
N ARG A 195 -13.06 -9.45 -1.31
CA ARG A 195 -11.95 -10.24 -0.71
C ARG A 195 -12.19 -11.75 -0.83
N THR A 196 -13.44 -12.20 -0.71
CA THR A 196 -13.81 -13.62 -0.81
C THR A 196 -13.62 -14.15 -2.23
N GLU A 197 -14.06 -13.40 -3.24
CA GLU A 197 -13.83 -13.73 -4.66
C GLU A 197 -12.33 -13.74 -4.98
N ALA A 198 -11.56 -12.76 -4.50
CA ALA A 198 -10.12 -12.74 -4.70
C ALA A 198 -9.42 -13.95 -4.06
N ALA A 199 -9.80 -14.32 -2.84
CA ALA A 199 -9.27 -15.50 -2.17
C ALA A 199 -9.64 -16.80 -2.90
N GLU A 200 -10.87 -16.91 -3.40
CA GLU A 200 -11.34 -18.06 -4.17
C GLU A 200 -10.64 -18.16 -5.54
N CYS A 201 -10.46 -17.04 -6.25
CA CYS A 201 -9.69 -16.95 -7.49
C CYS A 201 -8.26 -17.49 -7.28
N VAL A 202 -7.55 -17.00 -6.26
CA VAL A 202 -6.20 -17.46 -5.91
C VAL A 202 -6.20 -18.93 -5.50
N ARG A 203 -7.21 -19.38 -4.73
CA ARG A 203 -7.35 -20.79 -4.35
C ARG A 203 -7.42 -21.70 -5.58
N ARG A 204 -8.24 -21.34 -6.57
CA ARG A 204 -8.42 -22.11 -7.81
C ARG A 204 -7.17 -22.11 -8.67
N ALA A 205 -6.50 -20.97 -8.83
CA ALA A 205 -5.23 -20.89 -9.55
C ALA A 205 -4.13 -21.75 -8.90
N LEU A 206 -4.04 -21.75 -7.57
CA LEU A 206 -3.11 -22.63 -6.85
C LEU A 206 -3.49 -24.11 -7.02
N ALA A 207 -4.78 -24.43 -7.01
CA ALA A 207 -5.27 -25.79 -7.21
C ALA A 207 -5.01 -26.30 -8.64
N SER A 208 -5.16 -25.47 -9.68
CA SER A 208 -4.84 -25.87 -11.06
C SER A 208 -3.36 -26.22 -11.23
N GLU A 209 -2.50 -25.58 -10.44
CA GLU A 209 -1.07 -25.90 -10.35
C GLU A 209 -0.74 -27.00 -9.34
N GLY A 210 -1.73 -27.71 -8.80
CA GLY A 210 -1.51 -28.81 -7.84
C GLY A 210 -0.90 -28.37 -6.50
N ILE A 211 -1.02 -27.09 -6.14
CA ILE A 211 -0.53 -26.55 -4.87
C ILE A 211 -1.62 -26.71 -3.79
N ALA A 212 -1.38 -27.60 -2.84
CA ALA A 212 -2.31 -27.87 -1.75
C ALA A 212 -2.30 -26.73 -0.70
N VAL A 213 -3.39 -25.97 -0.63
CA VAL A 213 -3.59 -24.89 0.35
C VAL A 213 -4.54 -25.30 1.46
N LYS A 214 -4.27 -24.82 2.68
CA LYS A 214 -5.14 -24.97 3.85
C LYS A 214 -6.11 -23.81 3.99
N GLU A 215 -5.64 -22.60 3.71
CA GLU A 215 -6.39 -21.36 3.89
C GLU A 215 -5.85 -20.31 2.92
N VAL A 216 -6.76 -19.56 2.29
CA VAL A 216 -6.43 -18.38 1.49
C VAL A 216 -7.21 -17.20 2.07
N GLU A 217 -6.51 -16.11 2.36
CA GLU A 217 -7.06 -14.89 2.93
C GLU A 217 -6.62 -13.71 2.06
N ALA A 218 -7.56 -13.08 1.33
CA ALA A 218 -7.25 -11.84 0.63
C ALA A 218 -7.13 -10.71 1.65
N ASN A 219 -5.94 -10.14 1.85
CA ASN A 219 -5.66 -9.14 2.90
C ASN A 219 -6.20 -7.77 2.53
N ARG A 220 -5.79 -7.24 1.38
CA ARG A 220 -6.07 -5.86 1.00
C ARG A 220 -6.09 -5.71 -0.51
N ARG A 221 -7.03 -4.90 -0.98
CA ARG A 221 -7.05 -4.38 -2.35
C ARG A 221 -6.29 -3.06 -2.39
N TYR A 222 -5.36 -2.95 -3.32
CA TYR A 222 -4.64 -1.74 -3.69
C TYR A 222 -5.13 -1.24 -5.05
N GLU A 223 -4.71 -0.04 -5.45
CA GLU A 223 -5.01 0.45 -6.80
C GLU A 223 -4.31 -0.38 -7.89
N TRP A 224 -3.14 -0.94 -7.56
CA TRP A 224 -2.35 -1.78 -8.45
C TRP A 224 -2.74 -3.26 -8.45
N GLY A 225 -3.61 -3.70 -7.53
CA GLY A 225 -4.01 -5.11 -7.45
C GLY A 225 -4.31 -5.58 -6.03
N TRP A 226 -3.83 -6.77 -5.68
CA TRP A 226 -4.22 -7.46 -4.43
C TRP A 226 -3.02 -7.98 -3.65
N GLU A 227 -3.13 -7.95 -2.32
CA GLU A 227 -2.28 -8.72 -1.43
C GLU A 227 -3.09 -9.85 -0.79
N VAL A 228 -2.58 -11.08 -0.89
CA VAL A 228 -3.25 -12.30 -0.45
C VAL A 228 -2.30 -13.14 0.38
N THR A 229 -2.73 -13.54 1.57
CA THR A 229 -2.01 -14.50 2.40
C THR A 229 -2.46 -15.91 2.06
N VAL A 230 -1.51 -16.78 1.76
CA VAL A 230 -1.76 -18.20 1.53
C VAL A 230 -1.08 -19.01 2.62
N ARG A 231 -1.83 -19.93 3.20
CA ARG A 231 -1.32 -20.96 4.11
C ARG A 231 -1.34 -22.31 3.40
N LEU A 232 -0.17 -22.88 3.19
CA LEU A 232 0.01 -24.19 2.57
C LEU A 232 -0.47 -25.31 3.50
N ALA A 233 -1.13 -26.32 2.93
CA ALA A 233 -1.44 -27.56 3.63
C ALA A 233 -0.24 -28.52 3.62
N LYS A 234 0.53 -28.53 2.52
CA LYS A 234 1.74 -29.32 2.31
C LYS A 234 2.71 -28.52 1.44
N GLY A 235 4.01 -28.83 1.52
CA GLY A 235 5.05 -28.20 0.71
C GLY A 235 5.73 -27.02 1.39
N LYS A 236 6.45 -26.22 0.60
CA LYS A 236 7.24 -25.06 1.03
C LYS A 236 6.88 -23.84 0.18
N PRO A 237 7.03 -22.60 0.69
CA PRO A 237 6.82 -21.38 -0.09
C PRO A 237 7.64 -21.31 -1.38
N ALA A 238 8.81 -21.97 -1.42
CA ALA A 238 9.62 -22.09 -2.63
C ALA A 238 8.88 -22.78 -3.78
N ASP A 239 7.98 -23.73 -3.49
CA ASP A 239 7.21 -24.44 -4.50
C ASP A 239 6.25 -23.48 -5.23
N ILE A 240 5.72 -22.48 -4.52
CA ILE A 240 4.92 -21.40 -5.13
C ILE A 240 5.81 -20.46 -5.95
N VAL A 241 6.99 -20.10 -5.43
CA VAL A 241 7.93 -19.21 -6.14
C VAL A 241 8.35 -19.82 -7.48
N THR A 242 8.64 -21.13 -7.51
CA THR A 242 9.00 -21.84 -8.74
C THR A 242 7.86 -21.85 -9.76
N LYS A 243 6.61 -21.93 -9.31
CA LYS A 243 5.41 -21.92 -10.16
C LYS A 243 4.82 -20.54 -10.41
N ALA A 244 5.50 -19.48 -9.97
CA ALA A 244 4.95 -18.12 -10.09
C ALA A 244 4.64 -17.75 -11.56
N PRO A 245 5.50 -18.04 -12.56
CA PRO A 245 5.18 -17.76 -13.96
C PRO A 245 3.95 -18.52 -14.47
N ASP A 246 3.79 -19.79 -14.08
CA ASP A 246 2.65 -20.62 -14.48
C ASP A 246 1.34 -20.10 -13.88
N LEU A 247 1.39 -19.55 -12.66
CA LEU A 247 0.25 -18.94 -11.97
C LEU A 247 -0.18 -17.59 -12.56
N GLU A 248 0.69 -16.87 -13.28
CA GLU A 248 0.34 -15.58 -13.90
C GLU A 248 -0.74 -15.74 -14.98
N THR A 249 -0.70 -16.86 -15.73
CA THR A 249 -1.68 -17.15 -16.79
C THR A 249 -3.12 -17.33 -16.28
N PRO A 250 -3.43 -18.25 -15.34
CA PRO A 250 -4.78 -18.43 -14.83
C PRO A 250 -5.30 -17.22 -14.03
N LEU A 251 -4.40 -16.39 -13.50
CA LEU A 251 -4.73 -15.16 -12.79
C LEU A 251 -4.88 -13.94 -13.72
N ASP A 252 -4.50 -14.06 -15.00
CA ASP A 252 -4.43 -12.97 -15.99
C ASP A 252 -3.59 -11.79 -15.49
N LEU A 253 -2.38 -12.10 -15.02
CA LEU A 253 -1.39 -11.12 -14.58
C LEU A 253 -0.39 -10.80 -15.70
N PRO A 254 0.15 -9.56 -15.74
CA PRO A 254 1.31 -9.27 -16.59
C PRO A 254 2.51 -10.12 -16.17
N GLU A 255 3.49 -10.21 -17.06
CA GLU A 255 4.77 -10.90 -16.79
C GLU A 255 5.43 -10.31 -15.52
N ASN A 256 5.86 -11.19 -14.60
CA ASN A 256 6.39 -10.84 -13.28
C ASN A 256 5.39 -10.10 -12.37
N GLY A 257 4.09 -10.20 -12.68
CA GLY A 257 3.01 -9.62 -11.90
C GLY A 257 2.75 -10.35 -10.58
N LEU A 258 3.24 -11.58 -10.40
CA LEU A 258 3.08 -12.34 -9.17
C LEU A 258 4.33 -12.27 -8.27
N LEU A 259 4.26 -11.49 -7.18
CA LEU A 259 5.34 -11.41 -6.20
C LEU A 259 5.06 -12.32 -5.01
N CYS A 260 5.97 -13.25 -4.76
CA CYS A 260 5.87 -14.22 -3.68
C CYS A 260 6.81 -13.86 -2.52
N GLN A 261 6.27 -13.57 -1.34
CA GLN A 261 7.04 -13.25 -0.14
C GLN A 261 6.80 -14.28 0.97
N PRO A 262 7.76 -15.19 1.23
CA PRO A 262 7.69 -16.12 2.36
C PRO A 262 7.68 -15.38 3.70
N VAL A 263 6.83 -15.83 4.64
CA VAL A 263 6.74 -15.22 5.97
C VAL A 263 7.78 -15.88 6.90
N ARG A 264 8.78 -15.12 7.35
CA ARG A 264 9.87 -15.65 8.21
C ARG A 264 9.37 -16.35 9.49
N LYS A 265 8.26 -15.89 10.06
CA LYS A 265 7.66 -16.45 11.29
C LYS A 265 6.87 -17.75 11.06
N SER A 266 6.60 -18.14 9.80
CA SER A 266 5.75 -19.29 9.48
C SER A 266 6.19 -19.97 8.20
N ARG A 267 6.70 -21.20 8.32
CA ARG A 267 7.19 -21.98 7.17
C ARG A 267 6.10 -22.39 6.18
N GLY A 268 4.83 -22.35 6.60
CA GLY A 268 3.68 -22.71 5.77
C GLY A 268 2.93 -21.50 5.22
N GLN A 269 3.46 -20.27 5.36
CA GLN A 269 2.75 -19.06 4.97
C GLN A 269 3.55 -18.24 3.96
N VAL A 270 2.87 -17.78 2.92
CA VAL A 270 3.40 -16.87 1.91
C VAL A 270 2.42 -15.72 1.72
N VAL A 271 2.95 -14.53 1.51
CA VAL A 271 2.17 -13.36 1.07
C VAL A 271 2.39 -13.22 -0.43
N LEU A 272 1.31 -13.29 -1.19
CA LEU A 272 1.27 -13.09 -2.63
C LEU A 272 0.84 -11.65 -2.91
N ARG A 273 1.56 -10.95 -3.79
CA ARG A 273 1.11 -9.68 -4.37
C ARG A 273 0.82 -9.90 -5.85
N LEU A 274 -0.43 -9.64 -6.21
CA LEU A 274 -1.01 -9.83 -7.53
C LEU A 274 -1.04 -8.45 -8.19
N VAL A 275 0.02 -8.12 -8.91
CA VAL A 275 0.25 -6.81 -9.54
C VAL A 275 -0.41 -6.80 -10.90
N GLN A 276 -1.51 -6.04 -11.03
CA GLN A 276 -2.30 -5.92 -12.25
C GLN A 276 -1.97 -4.65 -13.05
N SER A 277 -1.39 -3.66 -12.40
CA SER A 277 -0.95 -2.40 -13.01
C SER A 277 0.25 -1.85 -12.24
N ASP A 278 0.91 -0.82 -12.78
CA ASP A 278 2.11 -0.23 -12.19
C ASP A 278 1.86 0.22 -10.73
N PRO A 279 2.48 -0.44 -9.73
CA PRO A 279 2.32 -0.08 -8.32
C PRO A 279 2.93 1.25 -7.96
N PHE A 280 3.77 1.83 -8.84
CA PHE A 280 4.51 3.05 -8.61
C PHE A 280 3.93 4.27 -9.35
N ALA A 281 2.85 4.10 -10.12
CA ALA A 281 2.26 5.15 -10.97
C ALA A 281 1.85 6.44 -10.22
N LYS A 282 1.56 6.35 -8.92
CA LYS A 282 1.20 7.50 -8.05
C LYS A 282 2.19 7.74 -6.92
N MET A 283 3.44 7.31 -7.09
CA MET A 283 4.44 7.55 -6.06
C MET A 283 4.74 9.05 -5.93
N PRO A 284 4.87 9.55 -4.69
CA PRO A 284 5.33 10.91 -4.47
C PRO A 284 6.75 11.07 -5.01
N SER A 285 7.12 12.29 -5.39
CA SER A 285 8.50 12.62 -5.74
C SER A 285 9.43 12.41 -4.56
N ALA A 286 10.73 12.25 -4.86
CA ALA A 286 11.76 12.28 -3.83
C ALA A 286 11.61 13.56 -2.98
N PRO A 287 11.73 13.47 -1.64
CA PRO A 287 11.65 14.65 -0.79
C PRO A 287 12.75 15.65 -1.13
N GLU A 288 12.43 16.93 -1.21
CA GLU A 288 13.44 17.97 -1.32
C GLU A 288 14.23 18.09 -0.01
N ARG A 289 15.56 18.12 -0.11
CA ARG A 289 16.47 18.19 1.03
C ARG A 289 17.32 19.45 0.94
N LYS A 290 17.32 20.25 2.00
CA LYS A 290 18.20 21.43 2.06
C LYS A 290 19.65 20.99 2.31
N PRO A 291 20.65 21.68 1.73
CA PRO A 291 22.05 21.41 2.03
C PRO A 291 22.34 21.46 3.54
N ASN A 292 23.15 20.52 4.03
CA ASN A 292 23.57 20.43 5.44
C ASN A 292 22.41 20.42 6.46
N SER A 293 21.20 20.04 6.05
CA SER A 293 20.01 20.07 6.92
C SER A 293 19.76 18.77 7.69
N ARG A 294 20.52 17.72 7.37
CA ARG A 294 20.35 16.37 7.92
C ARG A 294 21.61 15.87 8.63
N ARG A 295 21.47 14.73 9.29
CA ARG A 295 22.56 13.93 9.83
C ARG A 295 22.41 12.49 9.35
N MET A 296 23.52 11.83 9.06
CA MET A 296 23.55 10.45 8.56
C MET A 296 22.91 9.45 9.53
N ARG A 297 22.99 9.73 10.84
CA ARG A 297 22.42 8.89 11.89
C ARG A 297 20.89 8.91 11.89
N ASP A 298 20.28 9.98 11.41
CA ASP A 298 18.83 10.15 11.46
C ASP A 298 18.17 9.31 10.37
N LYS A 299 16.96 8.80 10.63
CA LYS A 299 16.19 8.09 9.61
C LYS A 299 15.80 9.07 8.49
N GLN A 300 16.12 8.70 7.25
CA GLN A 300 15.74 9.44 6.06
C GLN A 300 14.84 8.55 5.20
N VAL A 301 13.87 9.18 4.52
CA VAL A 301 13.11 8.52 3.46
C VAL A 301 14.07 8.25 2.31
N ILE A 302 14.21 6.97 1.92
CA ILE A 302 15.09 6.52 0.83
C ILE A 302 14.26 6.00 -0.35
N ALA A 303 13.07 5.47 -0.09
CA ALA A 303 12.20 4.94 -1.13
C ALA A 303 10.76 4.93 -0.66
N TYR A 304 9.86 4.52 -1.56
CA TYR A 304 8.48 4.22 -1.24
C TYR A 304 8.19 2.76 -1.58
N ARG A 305 7.49 2.09 -0.67
CA ARG A 305 7.03 0.71 -0.85
C ARG A 305 5.82 0.70 -1.80
N MET A 306 5.51 -0.45 -2.38
CA MET A 306 4.33 -0.63 -3.24
C MET A 306 3.00 -0.25 -2.55
N ASP A 307 2.92 -0.30 -1.22
CA ASP A 307 1.75 0.14 -0.47
C ASP A 307 1.69 1.66 -0.24
N GLY A 308 2.61 2.42 -0.86
CA GLY A 308 2.77 3.86 -0.75
C GLY A 308 3.42 4.32 0.56
N GLN A 309 3.77 3.41 1.47
CA GLN A 309 4.41 3.79 2.73
C GLN A 309 5.88 4.15 2.48
N PRO A 310 6.41 5.18 3.18
CA PRO A 310 7.83 5.51 3.08
C PRO A 310 8.68 4.36 3.62
N PHE A 311 9.81 4.16 2.97
CA PHE A 311 10.89 3.31 3.46
C PHE A 311 11.97 4.22 4.04
N ASP A 312 12.01 4.28 5.36
CA ASP A 312 12.97 5.10 6.10
C ASP A 312 14.08 4.23 6.70
N ALA A 313 15.34 4.61 6.48
CA ALA A 313 16.47 3.97 7.14
C ALA A 313 17.52 4.99 7.60
N SER A 314 18.31 4.60 8.59
CA SER A 314 19.58 5.26 8.88
C SER A 314 20.65 4.62 8.01
N LEU A 315 21.50 5.44 7.39
CA LEU A 315 22.61 4.97 6.56
C LEU A 315 23.90 4.79 7.37
N LEU A 316 23.92 5.19 8.65
CA LEU A 316 25.09 5.07 9.51
C LEU A 316 25.47 3.60 9.76
N GLY A 317 26.71 3.25 9.43
CA GLY A 317 27.26 1.91 9.67
C GLY A 317 26.71 0.83 8.74
N VAL A 318 26.11 1.22 7.61
CA VAL A 318 25.55 0.29 6.62
C VAL A 318 26.38 0.35 5.34
N HIS A 319 26.72 -0.82 4.80
CA HIS A 319 27.22 -0.97 3.43
C HIS A 319 26.08 -1.45 2.54
N VAL A 320 25.93 -0.84 1.37
CA VAL A 320 24.83 -1.11 0.43
C VAL A 320 25.41 -1.62 -0.88
N ILE A 321 24.87 -2.73 -1.38
CA ILE A 321 25.13 -3.23 -2.73
C ILE A 321 23.83 -3.10 -3.52
N VAL A 322 23.89 -2.42 -4.66
CA VAL A 322 22.76 -2.27 -5.58
C VAL A 322 23.04 -3.11 -6.82
N ILE A 323 22.16 -4.08 -7.09
CA ILE A 323 22.25 -4.95 -8.26
C ILE A 323 20.98 -4.74 -9.09
N ALA A 324 21.16 -4.40 -10.37
CA ALA A 324 20.08 -4.31 -11.33
C ALA A 324 20.59 -4.65 -12.73
N SER A 325 19.71 -5.16 -13.59
CA SER A 325 19.99 -5.23 -15.03
C SER A 325 20.06 -3.82 -15.64
N SER A 326 20.61 -3.71 -16.86
CA SER A 326 20.55 -2.45 -17.61
C SER A 326 19.11 -1.95 -17.71
N GLY A 327 18.91 -0.64 -17.49
CA GLY A 327 17.58 -0.02 -17.41
C GLY A 327 16.81 -0.29 -16.10
N GLY A 328 17.31 -1.13 -15.19
CA GLY A 328 16.64 -1.48 -13.93
C GLY A 328 16.69 -0.42 -12.83
N GLY A 329 17.11 0.81 -13.14
CA GLY A 329 17.07 1.94 -12.21
C GLY A 329 18.24 2.06 -11.23
N LYS A 330 19.33 1.28 -11.38
CA LYS A 330 20.54 1.37 -10.51
C LYS A 330 21.02 2.81 -10.31
N SER A 331 21.27 3.53 -11.40
CA SER A 331 21.81 4.90 -11.34
C SER A 331 20.84 5.88 -10.66
N VAL A 332 19.53 5.66 -10.74
CA VAL A 332 18.53 6.49 -10.04
C VAL A 332 18.61 6.24 -8.53
N ILE A 333 18.72 4.97 -8.10
CA ILE A 333 18.88 4.62 -6.68
C ILE A 333 20.18 5.20 -6.11
N LEU A 334 21.30 5.08 -6.84
CA LEU A 334 22.57 5.64 -6.39
C LEU A 334 22.49 7.16 -6.24
N ARG A 335 21.83 7.85 -7.17
CA ARG A 335 21.64 9.31 -7.11
C ARG A 335 20.72 9.74 -5.97
N ASP A 336 19.64 9.02 -5.68
CA ASP A 336 18.75 9.37 -4.55
C ASP A 336 19.45 9.15 -3.19
N LEU A 337 20.24 8.08 -3.07
CA LEU A 337 21.09 7.86 -1.90
C LEU A 337 22.16 8.95 -1.76
N ALA A 338 22.80 9.34 -2.87
CA ALA A 338 23.80 10.40 -2.87
C ALA A 338 23.19 11.75 -2.50
N ASP A 339 22.03 12.12 -3.06
CA ASP A 339 21.27 13.33 -2.69
C ASP A 339 20.93 13.34 -1.18
N THR A 340 20.52 12.18 -0.65
CA THR A 340 20.25 12.02 0.78
C THR A 340 21.49 12.30 1.63
N LEU A 341 22.66 11.82 1.20
CA LEU A 341 23.90 11.92 1.94
C LEU A 341 24.61 13.27 1.77
N THR A 342 24.57 13.90 0.60
CA THR A 342 25.12 15.25 0.38
C THR A 342 24.31 16.32 1.13
N ALA A 343 23.04 16.06 1.44
CA ALA A 343 22.25 16.89 2.34
C ALA A 343 22.63 16.77 3.83
N CYS A 344 23.49 15.82 4.20
CA CYS A 344 23.91 15.60 5.58
C CYS A 344 25.12 16.47 5.95
N SER A 345 25.02 17.17 7.08
CA SER A 345 26.09 18.05 7.61
C SER A 345 27.32 17.31 8.15
N ASP A 346 27.23 15.98 8.33
CA ASP A 346 28.24 15.14 8.96
C ASP A 346 28.79 14.06 8.01
N VAL A 347 28.69 14.27 6.69
CA VAL A 347 29.11 13.31 5.66
C VAL A 347 29.96 13.98 4.58
N LEU A 348 31.01 13.31 4.15
CA LEU A 348 31.74 13.58 2.92
C LEU A 348 31.42 12.47 1.93
N VAL A 349 30.85 12.84 0.78
CA VAL A 349 30.45 11.91 -0.28
C VAL A 349 31.50 11.90 -1.38
N GLY A 350 31.92 10.70 -1.80
CA GLY A 350 32.79 10.48 -2.95
C GLY A 350 32.08 9.72 -4.07
N ASP A 351 32.43 10.03 -5.32
CA ASP A 351 31.94 9.37 -6.54
C ASP A 351 33.12 8.72 -7.27
N LEU A 352 33.09 7.39 -7.38
CA LEU A 352 34.07 6.56 -8.05
C LEU A 352 33.34 5.78 -9.13
N ASP A 353 33.62 6.05 -10.40
CA ASP A 353 32.97 5.34 -11.50
C ASP A 353 33.93 5.12 -12.68
N PRO A 354 34.54 3.93 -12.84
CA PRO A 354 35.36 3.63 -14.01
C PRO A 354 34.56 3.70 -15.33
N GLY A 355 33.23 3.58 -15.30
CA GLY A 355 32.35 3.70 -16.47
C GLY A 355 32.05 5.13 -16.93
N GLY A 356 32.45 6.16 -16.17
CA GLY A 356 32.50 7.56 -16.59
C GLY A 356 31.24 8.42 -16.39
N ASN A 357 30.10 7.88 -15.96
CA ASN A 357 28.87 8.64 -15.77
C ASN A 357 28.67 9.08 -14.31
N GLY A 358 28.81 8.14 -13.38
CA GLY A 358 28.73 8.30 -11.94
C GLY A 358 27.55 9.16 -11.47
N LEU A 359 27.86 10.05 -10.53
CA LEU A 359 26.95 10.98 -9.90
C LEU A 359 27.02 12.39 -10.49
N ALA A 360 27.23 12.53 -11.81
CA ALA A 360 27.43 13.82 -12.48
C ALA A 360 26.43 14.95 -12.08
N PRO A 361 25.11 14.72 -11.91
CA PRO A 361 24.18 15.78 -11.49
C PRO A 361 24.46 16.37 -10.10
N LEU A 362 25.21 15.65 -9.26
CA LEU A 362 25.55 16.04 -7.90
C LEU A 362 27.02 16.48 -7.76
N ALA A 363 27.75 16.62 -8.88
CA ALA A 363 29.20 16.82 -8.87
C ALA A 363 29.68 17.95 -7.94
N GLU A 364 28.96 19.08 -7.89
CA GLU A 364 29.30 20.23 -7.04
C GLU A 364 29.15 19.97 -5.54
N ALA A 365 28.35 18.97 -5.15
CA ALA A 365 28.11 18.60 -3.77
C ALA A 365 29.04 17.48 -3.27
N LEU A 366 29.93 16.95 -4.13
CA LEU A 366 30.82 15.85 -3.81
C LEU A 366 32.16 16.36 -3.26
N GLY A 367 32.70 15.69 -2.24
CA GLY A 367 34.00 16.01 -1.68
C GLY A 367 35.17 15.43 -2.49
N VAL A 368 34.94 14.34 -3.21
CA VAL A 368 35.92 13.73 -4.12
C VAL A 368 35.19 13.06 -5.29
N ARG A 369 35.77 13.18 -6.50
CA ARG A 369 35.23 12.54 -7.70
C ARG A 369 36.36 12.04 -8.58
N ALA A 370 36.29 10.77 -8.97
CA ALA A 370 37.19 10.15 -9.95
C ALA A 370 36.34 9.25 -10.86
N VAL A 371 36.19 9.64 -12.12
CA VAL A 371 35.32 8.95 -13.08
C VAL A 371 36.04 8.74 -14.40
N GLY A 372 35.72 7.65 -15.10
CA GLY A 372 36.39 7.25 -16.32
C GLY A 372 37.52 6.27 -16.07
N ASP A 373 37.82 5.46 -17.09
CA ASP A 373 38.87 4.44 -17.09
C ASP A 373 40.26 5.06 -17.02
N ASP A 374 40.44 6.22 -17.65
CA ASP A 374 41.63 7.07 -17.56
C ASP A 374 41.98 7.48 -16.12
N ASN A 375 41.00 7.50 -15.22
CA ASN A 375 41.16 7.86 -13.81
C ASN A 375 41.26 6.64 -12.87
N MET A 376 41.45 5.42 -13.39
CA MET A 376 41.54 4.20 -12.56
C MET A 376 42.61 4.32 -11.46
N GLY A 377 43.79 4.85 -11.78
CA GLY A 377 44.85 5.05 -10.77
C GLY A 377 44.44 6.01 -9.64
N GLN A 378 43.59 7.00 -9.94
CA GLN A 378 43.04 7.90 -8.92
C GLN A 378 41.96 7.20 -8.09
N ILE A 379 41.10 6.39 -8.72
CA ILE A 379 40.09 5.58 -8.03
C ILE A 379 40.78 4.65 -7.01
N GLU A 380 41.80 3.90 -7.44
CA GLU A 380 42.59 3.03 -6.56
C GLU A 380 43.24 3.80 -5.41
N ALA A 381 43.84 4.96 -5.69
CA ALA A 381 44.46 5.78 -4.66
C ALA A 381 43.46 6.28 -3.59
N ILE A 382 42.23 6.63 -4.00
CA ILE A 382 41.16 7.05 -3.09
C ILE A 382 40.73 5.86 -2.21
N LEU A 383 40.57 4.67 -2.80
CA LEU A 383 40.22 3.45 -2.06
C LEU A 383 41.32 3.07 -1.05
N ASP A 384 42.60 3.14 -1.45
CA ASP A 384 43.74 2.93 -0.57
C ASP A 384 43.77 3.93 0.60
N GLN A 385 43.45 5.19 0.34
CA GLN A 385 43.35 6.22 1.38
C GLN A 385 42.18 5.94 2.33
N ALA A 386 41.00 5.56 1.81
CA ALA A 386 39.84 5.20 2.61
C ALA A 386 40.14 4.00 3.52
N LEU A 387 40.87 3.00 3.02
CA LEU A 387 41.34 1.85 3.80
C LEU A 387 42.29 2.28 4.93
N LYS A 388 43.25 3.17 4.65
CA LYS A 388 44.16 3.72 5.68
C LYS A 388 43.39 4.47 6.76
N ILE A 389 42.41 5.32 6.38
CA ILE A 389 41.56 6.04 7.33
C ILE A 389 40.76 5.05 8.20
N THR A 390 40.18 4.03 7.58
CA THR A 390 39.40 3.00 8.29
C THR A 390 40.25 2.27 9.33
N LYS A 391 41.51 1.94 9.01
CA LYS A 391 42.45 1.32 9.94
C LYS A 391 42.90 2.26 11.07
N ALA A 392 43.01 3.57 10.80
CA ALA A 392 43.47 4.55 11.78
C ALA A 392 42.39 4.96 12.80
N ARG A 393 41.13 5.08 12.37
CA ARG A 393 40.02 5.59 13.19
C ARG A 393 39.81 4.88 14.54
N PRO A 394 39.88 3.54 14.65
CA PRO A 394 39.75 2.85 15.94
C PRO A 394 40.75 3.33 16.99
N GLY A 395 41.98 3.67 16.59
CA GLY A 395 43.01 4.22 17.49
C GLY A 395 42.69 5.61 18.04
N LEU A 396 41.65 6.28 17.51
CA LEU A 396 41.21 7.60 17.93
C LEU A 396 40.00 7.57 18.87
N PHE A 397 39.27 6.46 18.97
CA PHE A 397 37.98 6.44 19.67
C PHE A 397 38.10 6.88 21.13
N HIS A 398 39.03 6.28 21.89
CA HIS A 398 39.29 6.65 23.28
C HIS A 398 39.73 8.12 23.43
N LYS A 399 40.62 8.59 22.54
CA LYS A 399 41.13 9.97 22.56
C LYS A 399 40.02 11.00 22.29
N LEU A 400 39.02 10.61 21.50
CA LEU A 400 37.92 11.46 21.10
C LEU A 400 36.66 11.28 21.96
N GLY A 401 36.72 10.45 23.02
CA GLY A 401 35.58 10.14 23.88
C GLY A 401 34.45 9.40 23.16
N MET A 402 34.75 8.74 22.04
CA MET A 402 33.80 7.91 21.29
C MET A 402 33.71 6.52 21.93
N LYS A 403 32.57 5.84 21.70
CA LYS A 403 32.39 4.45 22.13
C LYS A 403 33.14 3.48 21.20
N GLU A 404 32.47 2.45 20.71
CA GLU A 404 33.06 1.42 19.85
C GLU A 404 32.98 1.76 18.35
N ASN A 405 32.36 2.87 17.98
CA ASN A 405 32.12 3.26 16.59
C ASN A 405 32.50 4.72 16.33
N TRP A 406 32.81 5.02 15.07
CA TRP A 406 32.96 6.40 14.61
C TRP A 406 31.64 7.15 14.77
N GLU A 407 31.67 8.30 15.43
CA GLU A 407 30.51 9.17 15.62
C GLU A 407 30.63 10.40 14.70
N PRO A 408 29.89 10.45 13.57
CA PRO A 408 30.01 11.54 12.62
C PRO A 408 29.61 12.89 13.20
N SER A 409 30.37 13.91 12.81
CA SER A 409 30.10 15.33 13.08
C SER A 409 30.67 16.17 11.93
N PRO A 410 30.30 17.46 11.81
CA PRO A 410 30.86 18.33 10.76
C PRO A 410 32.40 18.37 10.76
N ASP A 411 33.02 18.39 11.95
CA ASP A 411 34.49 18.40 12.07
C ASP A 411 35.14 17.03 11.81
N ARG A 412 34.33 15.96 11.87
CA ARG A 412 34.77 14.55 11.80
C ARG A 412 33.76 13.76 10.98
N PRO A 413 33.64 14.03 9.66
CA PRO A 413 32.55 13.49 8.87
C PRO A 413 32.68 11.97 8.69
N ALA A 414 31.55 11.32 8.45
CA ALA A 414 31.54 10.02 7.80
C ALA A 414 32.09 10.18 6.38
N ILE A 415 32.77 9.14 5.88
CA ILE A 415 33.21 9.10 4.48
C ILE A 415 32.35 8.03 3.81
N VAL A 416 31.61 8.41 2.79
CA VAL A 416 30.78 7.49 2.00
C VAL A 416 31.24 7.55 0.56
N LEU A 417 31.66 6.40 0.03
CA LEU A 417 32.10 6.27 -1.35
C LEU A 417 31.01 5.54 -2.13
N PHE A 418 30.50 6.19 -3.17
CA PHE A 418 29.70 5.56 -4.21
C PHE A 418 30.65 4.98 -5.24
N ILE A 419 30.53 3.69 -5.49
CA ILE A 419 31.31 2.97 -6.49
C ILE A 419 30.31 2.44 -7.52
N ASP A 420 30.13 3.17 -8.62
CA ASP A 420 29.37 2.65 -9.76
C ASP A 420 30.28 1.74 -10.59
N GLU A 421 29.68 0.78 -11.29
CA GLU A 421 30.39 -0.21 -12.10
C GLU A 421 31.60 -0.87 -11.41
N TYR A 422 31.47 -1.16 -10.10
CA TYR A 422 32.53 -1.79 -9.31
C TYR A 422 33.14 -3.08 -9.93
N PRO A 423 32.43 -3.90 -10.75
CA PRO A 423 33.06 -5.05 -11.41
C PRO A 423 34.13 -4.67 -12.44
N GLN A 424 34.22 -3.40 -12.83
CA GLN A 424 35.26 -2.88 -13.73
C GLN A 424 36.50 -2.37 -12.97
N LEU A 425 36.49 -2.39 -11.63
CA LEU A 425 37.70 -2.14 -10.86
C LEU A 425 38.74 -3.22 -11.14
N SER A 426 40.01 -2.88 -10.93
CA SER A 426 41.09 -3.86 -11.01
C SER A 426 40.96 -4.91 -9.89
N ASP A 427 41.63 -6.06 -10.05
CA ASP A 427 41.65 -7.15 -9.06
C ASP A 427 42.38 -6.79 -7.74
N ARG A 428 42.96 -5.59 -7.66
CA ARG A 428 43.76 -5.12 -6.53
C ARG A 428 42.89 -4.42 -5.50
#